data_AF-A0A1F0VM76-F1
#
_entry.id   AF-A0A1F0VM76-F1
#
_cell.length_a   1.000
_cell.length_b   1.000
_cell.length_c   1.000
_cell.angle_alpha   90.00
_cell.angle_beta   90.00
_cell.angle_gamma   90.00
#
_symmetry.space_group_name_H-M   'P 1'
#
loop_
_entity.id
_entity.type
_entity.pdbx_description
1 polymer ?
#
loop_
_entity_poly.entity_id
_entity_poly.type
_entity_poly.pdbx_seq_one_letter_code
_entity_poly.pdbx_strand_id
1 'polypeptide(L)'
;MRNFSPVERVLAMWMVGVVVAVSVAAAALVMTNKLVYGPTGQVREYFHALRTGNGSYARGLLGAQIPEGDASLLDGDALRRSVSSLGEVSYEVVETSEDGEHATVRASYTLEGSPQHTDFRLHRSGTHWGFFDKWAIDEASLPSVQVNIQGVEAATINNRKVAVDKGVASFPVFYPGVYAVSYDSTVYTAQKVNEVVTAQDANHAVRMELKPSDNALSSVKEQVQDYLKKCTQQSTLYPGGCPFEYAFSGRVDSEVKWSVEKVADPQVSVSSAGVWSVKPMSGTAKVSFTQLDLYTGARSQVQKEIPFTLKASVEADAKAVRVSF
;
A
#
# COMPACT_ATOMS: atom_id res chain seq x y z
N MET A 1 -53.65 68.31 -3.18
CA MET A 1 -52.57 67.78 -2.31
C MET A 1 -53.24 67.20 -1.08
N ARG A 2 -53.30 65.87 -0.95
CA ARG A 2 -53.92 65.21 0.20
C ARG A 2 -53.02 65.44 1.42
N ASN A 3 -53.42 66.30 2.34
CA ASN A 3 -52.70 66.51 3.59
C ASN A 3 -52.92 65.29 4.48
N PHE A 4 -51.96 64.37 4.49
CA PHE A 4 -51.98 63.24 5.39
C PHE A 4 -52.02 63.70 6.85
N SER A 5 -52.92 63.13 7.65
CA SER A 5 -53.01 63.41 9.09
C SER A 5 -51.72 62.98 9.81
N PRO A 6 -51.40 63.54 10.99
CA PRO A 6 -50.23 63.13 11.77
C PRO A 6 -50.19 61.62 12.04
N VAL A 7 -51.36 60.99 12.20
CA VAL A 7 -51.52 59.55 12.41
C VAL A 7 -51.16 58.75 11.16
N GLU A 8 -51.56 59.21 9.97
CA GLU A 8 -51.22 58.56 8.71
C GLU A 8 -49.71 58.61 8.41
N ARG A 9 -49.02 59.69 8.80
CA ARG A 9 -47.55 59.79 8.67
C ARG A 9 -46.81 58.85 9.62
N VAL A 10 -47.28 58.72 10.86
CA VAL A 10 -46.70 57.79 11.84
C VAL A 10 -46.93 56.34 11.40
N LEU A 11 -48.14 56.01 10.92
CA LEU A 11 -48.44 54.69 10.36
C LEU A 11 -47.61 54.39 9.11
N ALA A 12 -47.43 55.36 8.21
CA ALA A 12 -46.57 55.20 7.03
C ALA A 12 -45.10 54.97 7.41
N MET A 13 -44.56 55.70 8.40
CA MET A 13 -43.21 55.48 8.92
C MET A 13 -43.06 54.11 9.59
N TRP A 14 -44.07 53.66 10.34
CA TRP A 14 -44.10 52.32 10.92
C TRP A 14 -44.14 51.23 9.86
N MET A 15 -44.98 51.38 8.83
CA MET A 15 -45.05 50.47 7.69
C MET A 15 -43.72 50.40 6.95
N VAL A 16 -43.09 51.54 6.67
CA VAL A 16 -41.74 51.58 6.06
C VAL A 16 -40.73 50.89 6.97
N GLY A 17 -40.75 51.15 8.28
CA GLY A 17 -39.87 50.49 9.25
C GLY A 17 -40.04 48.97 9.28
N VAL A 18 -41.29 48.48 9.25
CA VAL A 18 -41.61 47.04 9.18
C VAL A 18 -41.12 46.44 7.86
N VAL A 19 -41.35 47.09 6.72
CA VAL A 19 -40.89 46.61 5.41
C VAL A 19 -39.36 46.55 5.35
N VAL A 20 -38.66 47.56 5.87
CA VAL A 20 -37.19 47.56 5.98
C VAL A 20 -36.70 46.44 6.90
N ALA A 21 -37.33 46.24 8.06
CA ALA A 21 -36.96 45.16 8.98
C ALA A 21 -37.17 43.78 8.34
N VAL A 22 -38.29 43.56 7.64
CA VAL A 22 -38.60 42.30 6.95
C VAL A 22 -37.62 42.05 5.81
N SER A 23 -37.26 43.06 5.03
CA SER A 23 -36.29 42.91 3.93
C SER A 23 -34.88 42.63 4.43
N VAL A 24 -34.44 43.27 5.52
CA VAL A 24 -33.16 42.94 6.17
C VAL A 24 -33.17 41.50 6.71
N ALA A 25 -34.26 41.09 7.36
CA ALA A 25 -34.41 39.71 7.84
C ALA A 25 -34.41 38.70 6.69
N ALA A 26 -35.10 38.99 5.58
CA ALA A 26 -35.09 38.14 4.39
C ALA A 26 -33.69 38.06 3.75
N ALA A 27 -32.98 39.18 3.63
CA ALA A 27 -31.61 39.20 3.13
C ALA A 27 -30.67 38.38 4.04
N ALA A 28 -30.81 38.50 5.36
CA ALA A 28 -30.04 37.72 6.32
C ALA A 28 -30.34 36.21 6.22
N LEU A 29 -31.61 35.83 6.03
CA LEU A 29 -32.01 34.44 5.81
C LEU A 29 -31.41 33.87 4.51
N VAL A 30 -31.50 34.61 3.41
CA VAL A 30 -30.91 34.20 2.12
C VAL A 30 -29.38 34.06 2.22
N MET A 31 -28.73 35.01 2.88
CA MET A 31 -27.27 34.99 3.07
C MET A 31 -26.85 33.81 3.94
N THR A 32 -27.58 33.55 5.04
CA THR A 32 -27.32 32.41 5.92
C THR A 32 -27.57 31.09 5.21
N ASN A 33 -28.63 31.00 4.40
CA ASN A 33 -28.93 29.83 3.59
C ASN A 33 -27.76 29.52 2.63
N LYS A 34 -27.25 30.55 1.93
CA LYS A 34 -26.12 30.38 1.01
C LYS A 34 -24.79 30.05 1.70
N LEU A 35 -24.51 30.64 2.87
CA LEU A 35 -23.22 30.49 3.55
C LEU A 35 -23.15 29.25 4.45
N VAL A 36 -24.26 28.86 5.07
CA VAL A 36 -24.30 27.82 6.11
C VAL A 36 -25.03 26.56 5.61
N TYR A 37 -26.14 26.73 4.89
CA TYR A 37 -26.98 25.64 4.38
C TYR A 37 -26.77 25.38 2.88
N GLY A 38 -25.67 25.88 2.32
CA GLY A 38 -25.30 25.67 0.93
C GLY A 38 -24.81 24.25 0.64
N PRO A 39 -24.67 23.88 -0.65
CA PRO A 39 -24.28 22.53 -1.08
C PRO A 39 -22.89 22.11 -0.57
N THR A 40 -22.02 23.06 -0.24
CA THR A 40 -20.68 22.79 0.29
C THR A 40 -20.68 22.10 1.66
N GLY A 41 -21.76 22.23 2.44
CA GLY A 41 -21.88 21.61 3.76
C GLY A 41 -21.82 20.08 3.71
N GLN A 42 -22.53 19.46 2.77
CA GLN A 42 -22.56 18.00 2.62
C GLN A 42 -21.19 17.44 2.24
N VAL A 43 -20.49 18.09 1.31
CA VAL A 43 -19.14 17.69 0.91
C VAL A 43 -18.17 17.84 2.08
N ARG A 44 -18.26 18.93 2.85
CA ARG A 44 -17.41 19.13 4.04
C ARG A 44 -17.64 18.04 5.10
N GLU A 45 -18.90 17.69 5.38
CA GLU A 45 -19.25 16.61 6.30
C GLU A 45 -18.72 15.26 5.81
N TYR A 46 -18.74 15.02 4.50
CA TYR A 46 -18.18 13.81 3.91
C TYR A 46 -16.67 13.72 4.17
N PHE A 47 -15.90 14.78 3.89
CA PHE A 47 -14.46 14.81 4.20
C PHE A 47 -14.18 14.68 5.70
N HIS A 48 -15.04 15.24 6.57
CA HIS A 48 -14.95 15.05 8.01
C HIS A 48 -15.16 13.58 8.41
N ALA A 49 -16.15 12.89 7.81
CA ALA A 49 -16.41 11.48 8.01
C ALA A 49 -15.20 10.61 7.61
N LEU A 50 -14.54 10.92 6.48
CA LEU A 50 -13.30 10.24 6.07
C LEU A 50 -12.19 10.42 7.11
N ARG A 51 -11.95 11.66 7.56
CA ARG A 51 -10.89 11.99 8.54
C ARG A 51 -11.12 11.37 9.92
N THR A 52 -12.36 11.26 10.33
CA THR A 52 -12.73 10.59 11.59
C THR A 52 -12.79 9.07 11.45
N GLY A 53 -12.80 8.57 10.21
CA GLY A 53 -12.93 7.15 9.92
C GLY A 53 -14.30 6.64 10.28
N ASN A 54 -15.35 7.41 9.99
CA ASN A 54 -16.74 6.99 10.13
C ASN A 54 -17.31 6.65 8.75
N GLY A 55 -17.06 5.41 8.33
CA GLY A 55 -17.46 4.89 7.04
C GLY A 55 -18.96 4.87 6.82
N SER A 56 -19.71 4.53 7.87
CA SER A 56 -21.17 4.47 7.81
C SER A 56 -21.79 5.83 7.50
N TYR A 57 -21.27 6.90 8.10
CA TYR A 57 -21.72 8.27 7.85
C TYR A 57 -21.24 8.77 6.48
N ALA A 58 -19.99 8.51 6.11
CA ALA A 58 -19.46 8.85 4.78
C ALA A 58 -20.28 8.22 3.65
N ARG A 59 -20.62 6.92 3.77
CA ARG A 59 -21.49 6.22 2.81
C ARG A 59 -22.88 6.84 2.75
N GLY A 60 -23.45 7.17 3.90
CA GLY A 60 -24.78 7.78 4.00
C GLY A 60 -24.84 9.14 3.31
N LEU A 61 -23.79 9.95 3.44
CA LEU A 61 -23.68 11.26 2.77
C LEU A 61 -23.57 11.15 1.24
N LEU A 62 -22.84 10.14 0.75
CA LEU A 62 -22.75 9.88 -0.70
C LEU A 62 -23.97 9.15 -1.28
N GLY A 63 -24.84 8.58 -0.45
CA GLY A 63 -25.84 7.61 -0.91
C GLY A 63 -25.22 6.41 -1.64
N ALA A 64 -23.97 6.06 -1.31
CA ALA A 64 -23.17 5.22 -2.19
C ALA A 64 -23.49 3.72 -2.09
N GLN A 65 -23.53 3.07 -3.24
CA GLN A 65 -23.62 1.61 -3.35
C GLN A 65 -22.24 0.98 -3.18
N ILE A 66 -22.16 -0.10 -2.41
CA ILE A 66 -20.90 -0.84 -2.20
C ILE A 66 -20.84 -1.95 -3.28
N PRO A 67 -19.87 -1.92 -4.20
CA PRO A 67 -19.67 -3.01 -5.16
C PRO A 67 -19.19 -4.28 -4.45
N GLU A 68 -19.18 -5.41 -5.18
CA GLU A 68 -18.66 -6.67 -4.64
C GLU A 68 -17.17 -6.57 -4.26
N GLY A 69 -16.83 -7.08 -3.08
CA GLY A 69 -15.47 -7.11 -2.56
C GLY A 69 -15.42 -7.06 -1.04
N ASP A 70 -14.21 -7.01 -0.49
CA ASP A 70 -14.02 -6.91 0.96
C ASP A 70 -14.15 -5.45 1.43
N ALA A 71 -15.22 -5.18 2.18
CA ALA A 71 -15.54 -3.87 2.76
C ALA A 71 -14.64 -3.47 3.95
N SER A 72 -13.60 -4.25 4.29
CA SER A 72 -12.75 -4.03 5.47
C SER A 72 -11.99 -2.70 5.49
N LEU A 73 -11.91 -1.99 4.35
CA LEU A 73 -11.27 -0.67 4.25
C LEU A 73 -12.21 0.51 4.43
N LEU A 74 -13.52 0.26 4.46
CA LEU A 74 -14.53 1.33 4.45
C LEU A 74 -14.70 2.03 5.80
N ASP A 75 -14.04 1.61 6.88
CA ASP A 75 -14.29 2.19 8.21
C ASP A 75 -13.04 2.22 9.10
N GLY A 76 -13.10 3.00 10.17
CA GLY A 76 -12.09 3.05 11.23
C GLY A 76 -10.71 3.51 10.76
N ASP A 77 -9.66 2.86 11.29
CA ASP A 77 -8.27 3.27 11.07
C ASP A 77 -7.81 3.15 9.60
N ALA A 78 -8.32 2.15 8.87
CA ALA A 78 -7.95 1.96 7.47
C ALA A 78 -8.43 3.14 6.61
N LEU A 79 -9.65 3.61 6.88
CA LEU A 79 -10.24 4.80 6.27
C LEU A 79 -9.50 6.08 6.69
N ARG A 80 -9.24 6.28 7.99
CA ARG A 80 -8.48 7.47 8.45
C ARG A 80 -7.12 7.57 7.78
N ARG A 81 -6.43 6.45 7.61
CA ARG A 81 -5.12 6.40 6.97
C ARG A 81 -5.19 6.70 5.48
N SER A 82 -6.28 6.34 4.80
CA SER A 82 -6.40 6.65 3.36
C SER A 82 -6.40 8.14 3.08
N VAL A 83 -6.89 8.96 4.02
CA VAL A 83 -6.87 10.42 3.92
C VAL A 83 -5.79 11.08 4.79
N SER A 84 -4.81 10.31 5.28
CA SER A 84 -3.79 10.85 6.20
C SER A 84 -2.83 11.85 5.56
N SER A 85 -2.56 11.71 4.26
CA SER A 85 -1.77 12.67 3.47
C SER A 85 -2.62 13.75 2.79
N LEU A 86 -3.92 13.80 3.07
CA LEU A 86 -4.82 14.82 2.57
C LEU A 86 -4.53 16.16 3.25
N GLY A 87 -4.17 17.17 2.45
CA GLY A 87 -3.98 18.53 2.92
C GLY A 87 -5.28 19.24 3.33
N GLU A 88 -5.18 20.55 3.48
CA GLU A 88 -6.37 21.39 3.63
C GLU A 88 -7.24 21.30 2.36
N VAL A 89 -8.56 21.24 2.56
CA VAL A 89 -9.53 21.12 1.47
C VAL A 89 -10.27 22.44 1.33
N SER A 90 -10.21 23.03 0.14
CA SER A 90 -11.06 24.18 -0.23
C SER A 90 -12.29 23.69 -1.00
N TYR A 91 -13.42 24.37 -0.79
CA TYR A 91 -14.69 24.00 -1.40
C TYR A 91 -15.23 25.19 -2.19
N GLU A 92 -15.55 24.97 -3.45
CA GLU A 92 -16.08 25.99 -4.35
C GLU A 92 -17.30 25.44 -5.09
N VAL A 93 -18.37 26.22 -5.18
CA VAL A 93 -19.50 25.91 -6.06
C VAL A 93 -19.12 26.37 -7.46
N VAL A 94 -18.83 25.42 -8.35
CA VAL A 94 -18.35 25.70 -9.71
C VAL A 94 -19.48 25.76 -10.74
N GLU A 95 -20.64 25.17 -10.40
CA GLU A 95 -21.81 25.14 -11.26
C GLU A 95 -23.09 25.16 -10.42
N THR A 96 -24.14 25.79 -10.94
CA THR A 96 -25.49 25.77 -10.38
C THR A 96 -26.48 25.79 -11.55
N SER A 97 -27.51 24.94 -11.49
CA SER A 97 -28.56 24.92 -12.51
C SER A 97 -29.39 26.20 -12.50
N GLU A 98 -30.04 26.52 -13.63
CA GLU A 98 -30.86 27.73 -13.77
C GLU A 98 -32.06 27.76 -12.79
N ASP A 99 -32.61 26.60 -12.45
CA ASP A 99 -33.68 26.43 -11.45
C ASP A 99 -33.16 26.43 -10.00
N GLY A 100 -31.85 26.37 -9.80
CA GLY A 100 -31.20 26.32 -8.49
C GLY A 100 -31.35 24.99 -7.75
N GLU A 101 -31.86 23.94 -8.41
CA GLU A 101 -32.10 22.63 -7.79
C GLU A 101 -30.87 21.70 -7.83
N HIS A 102 -29.88 21.99 -8.68
CA HIS A 102 -28.63 21.25 -8.79
C HIS A 102 -27.41 22.14 -8.64
N ALA A 103 -26.34 21.60 -8.07
CA ALA A 103 -25.06 22.29 -7.93
C ALA A 103 -23.90 21.31 -8.04
N THR A 104 -22.78 21.79 -8.58
CA THR A 104 -21.50 21.07 -8.57
C THR A 104 -20.55 21.76 -7.59
N VAL A 105 -20.11 21.02 -6.57
CA VAL A 105 -19.12 21.47 -5.59
C VAL A 105 -17.78 20.83 -5.91
N ARG A 106 -16.79 21.65 -6.22
CA ARG A 106 -15.39 21.24 -6.35
C ARG A 106 -14.71 21.28 -4.99
N ALA A 107 -14.19 20.13 -4.57
CA ALA A 107 -13.26 20.04 -3.44
C ALA A 107 -11.83 20.01 -3.99
N SER A 108 -11.03 21.03 -3.72
CA SER A 108 -9.61 21.08 -4.12
C SER A 108 -8.71 20.85 -2.91
N TYR A 109 -7.69 20.02 -3.08
CA TYR A 109 -6.83 19.56 -1.97
C TYR A 109 -5.45 19.14 -2.49
N THR A 110 -4.53 18.85 -1.57
CA THR A 110 -3.28 18.15 -1.89
C THR A 110 -3.35 16.71 -1.41
N LEU A 111 -2.83 15.77 -2.21
CA LEU A 111 -2.77 14.35 -1.88
C LEU A 111 -1.40 13.82 -2.32
N GLU A 112 -0.67 13.15 -1.42
CA GLU A 112 0.75 12.80 -1.63
C GLU A 112 1.61 13.98 -2.12
N GLY A 113 1.31 15.19 -1.65
CA GLY A 113 2.01 16.43 -2.03
C GLY A 113 1.65 17.00 -3.42
N SER A 114 0.75 16.35 -4.17
CA SER A 114 0.29 16.82 -5.49
C SER A 114 -1.09 17.50 -5.40
N PRO A 115 -1.32 18.64 -6.07
CA PRO A 115 -2.65 19.23 -6.16
C PRO A 115 -3.64 18.32 -6.89
N GLN A 116 -4.82 18.16 -6.32
CA GLN A 116 -5.91 17.32 -6.84
C GLN A 116 -7.25 18.00 -6.60
N HIS A 117 -8.29 17.54 -7.28
CA HIS A 117 -9.66 17.95 -7.01
C HIS A 117 -10.65 16.83 -7.29
N THR A 118 -11.80 16.89 -6.63
CA THR A 118 -12.96 16.04 -6.90
C THR A 118 -14.19 16.92 -7.02
N ASP A 119 -14.97 16.69 -8.08
CA ASP A 119 -16.24 17.38 -8.29
C ASP A 119 -17.39 16.49 -7.81
N PHE A 120 -18.18 17.02 -6.88
CA PHE A 120 -19.38 16.37 -6.36
C PHE A 120 -20.60 17.05 -6.97
N ARG A 121 -21.51 16.26 -7.52
CA ARG A 121 -22.83 16.75 -7.96
C ARG A 121 -23.83 16.56 -6.84
N LEU A 122 -24.66 17.57 -6.64
CA LEU A 122 -25.67 17.60 -5.61
C LEU A 122 -27.00 18.05 -6.18
N HIS A 123 -28.07 17.55 -5.58
CA HIS A 123 -29.43 18.02 -5.80
C HIS A 123 -30.06 18.49 -4.49
N ARG A 124 -31.02 19.39 -4.60
CA ARG A 124 -31.83 19.84 -3.47
C ARG A 124 -32.82 18.73 -3.10
N SER A 125 -32.72 18.27 -1.84
CA SER A 125 -33.53 17.16 -1.31
C SER A 125 -34.70 17.63 -0.43
N GLY A 126 -34.85 18.94 -0.25
CA GLY A 126 -35.98 19.56 0.46
C GLY A 126 -35.56 20.81 1.21
N THR A 127 -36.29 21.12 2.29
CA THR A 127 -35.98 22.26 3.16
C THR A 127 -35.95 21.89 4.65
N HIS A 128 -35.09 22.56 5.41
CA HIS A 128 -35.09 22.56 6.87
C HIS A 128 -35.89 23.78 7.37
N TRP A 129 -36.81 23.53 8.29
CA TRP A 129 -37.76 24.51 8.85
C TRP A 129 -38.60 25.30 7.81
N GLY A 130 -38.61 24.89 6.54
CA GLY A 130 -39.37 25.53 5.47
C GLY A 130 -38.65 26.68 4.75
N PHE A 131 -37.41 27.01 5.11
CA PHE A 131 -36.68 28.15 4.55
C PHE A 131 -35.20 27.88 4.23
N PHE A 132 -34.58 26.87 4.83
CA PHE A 132 -33.20 26.51 4.52
C PHE A 132 -33.15 25.32 3.58
N ASP A 133 -32.27 25.35 2.60
CA ASP A 133 -32.15 24.28 1.63
C ASP A 133 -31.48 23.05 2.26
N LYS A 134 -31.97 21.88 1.88
CA LYS A 134 -31.28 20.63 2.11
C LYS A 134 -30.71 20.14 0.79
N TRP A 135 -29.45 19.76 0.84
CA TRP A 135 -28.72 19.21 -0.29
C TRP A 135 -28.38 17.75 -0.01
N ALA A 136 -28.36 16.94 -1.06
CA ALA A 136 -27.86 15.57 -1.04
C ALA A 136 -26.86 15.41 -2.19
N ILE A 137 -25.80 14.64 -1.96
CA ILE A 137 -24.86 14.26 -3.02
C ILE A 137 -25.57 13.24 -3.91
N ASP A 138 -25.41 13.38 -5.22
CA ASP A 138 -25.96 12.42 -6.18
C ASP A 138 -25.36 11.02 -5.94
N GLU A 139 -26.22 10.01 -5.92
CA GLU A 139 -25.83 8.63 -5.61
C GLU A 139 -24.82 8.10 -6.63
N ALA A 140 -23.76 7.45 -6.14
CA ALA A 140 -22.72 6.83 -6.95
C ALA A 140 -22.34 5.44 -6.41
N SER A 141 -21.79 4.58 -7.28
CA SER A 141 -21.11 3.37 -6.79
C SER A 141 -19.72 3.75 -6.28
N LEU A 142 -19.29 3.16 -5.17
CA LEU A 142 -17.91 3.32 -4.72
C LEU A 142 -16.94 2.70 -5.75
N PRO A 143 -15.77 3.30 -5.98
CA PRO A 143 -14.69 2.65 -6.72
C PRO A 143 -14.13 1.47 -5.92
N SER A 144 -13.37 0.61 -6.59
CA SER A 144 -12.66 -0.51 -5.96
C SER A 144 -11.19 -0.53 -6.35
N VAL A 145 -10.34 -0.91 -5.39
CA VAL A 145 -8.93 -1.21 -5.64
C VAL A 145 -8.77 -2.72 -5.73
N GLN A 146 -8.36 -3.21 -6.91
CA GLN A 146 -8.00 -4.61 -7.10
C GLN A 146 -6.53 -4.81 -6.73
N VAL A 147 -6.26 -5.72 -5.80
CA VAL A 147 -4.89 -6.12 -5.43
C VAL A 147 -4.58 -7.46 -6.06
N ASN A 148 -3.47 -7.53 -6.80
CA ASN A 148 -2.93 -8.74 -7.40
C ASN A 148 -1.56 -9.04 -6.80
N ILE A 149 -1.48 -10.08 -5.99
CA ILE A 149 -0.26 -10.56 -5.35
C ILE A 149 -0.19 -12.10 -5.47
N GLN A 150 0.39 -12.56 -6.57
CA GLN A 150 0.51 -13.99 -6.85
C GLN A 150 1.44 -14.69 -5.84
N GLY A 151 1.09 -15.91 -5.45
CA GLY A 151 1.90 -16.76 -4.57
C GLY A 151 1.64 -16.59 -3.07
N VAL A 152 0.81 -15.64 -2.66
CA VAL A 152 0.38 -15.46 -1.26
C VAL A 152 -1.11 -15.10 -1.19
N GLU A 153 -1.71 -15.33 -0.03
CA GLU A 153 -3.16 -15.16 0.18
C GLU A 153 -3.49 -13.98 1.10
N ALA A 154 -2.53 -13.07 1.32
CA ALA A 154 -2.71 -11.94 2.20
C ALA A 154 -1.97 -10.70 1.68
N ALA A 155 -2.47 -9.53 2.05
CA ALA A 155 -1.82 -8.25 1.87
C ALA A 155 -2.06 -7.37 3.10
N THR A 156 -1.36 -6.24 3.17
CA THR A 156 -1.64 -5.17 4.13
C THR A 156 -1.97 -3.90 3.36
N ILE A 157 -3.13 -3.32 3.60
CA ILE A 157 -3.57 -2.06 2.99
C ILE A 157 -3.80 -1.06 4.12
N ASN A 158 -3.10 0.08 4.12
CA ASN A 158 -3.23 1.09 5.17
C ASN A 158 -3.12 0.51 6.61
N ASN A 159 -2.14 -0.39 6.80
CA ASN A 159 -1.89 -1.16 8.04
C ASN A 159 -3.04 -2.11 8.47
N ARG A 160 -4.01 -2.38 7.59
CA ARG A 160 -5.03 -3.41 7.77
C ARG A 160 -4.61 -4.66 7.01
N LYS A 161 -4.49 -5.79 7.72
CA LYS A 161 -4.31 -7.09 7.08
C LYS A 161 -5.61 -7.51 6.39
N VAL A 162 -5.50 -7.92 5.14
CA VAL A 162 -6.62 -8.34 4.29
C VAL A 162 -6.29 -9.66 3.61
N ALA A 163 -7.34 -10.43 3.31
CA ALA A 163 -7.20 -11.68 2.56
C ALA A 163 -7.16 -11.37 1.06
N VAL A 164 -6.35 -12.11 0.32
CA VAL A 164 -6.22 -12.03 -1.13
C VAL A 164 -6.28 -13.44 -1.71
N ASP A 165 -7.46 -14.05 -1.61
CA ASP A 165 -7.66 -15.45 -2.02
C ASP A 165 -7.25 -15.65 -3.48
N LYS A 166 -6.50 -16.73 -3.75
CA LYS A 166 -5.94 -17.04 -5.10
C LYS A 166 -5.09 -15.91 -5.69
N GLY A 167 -4.55 -15.02 -4.84
CA GLY A 167 -3.67 -13.92 -5.23
C GLY A 167 -4.37 -12.74 -5.90
N VAL A 168 -5.72 -12.69 -5.94
CA VAL A 168 -6.47 -11.52 -6.41
C VAL A 168 -7.66 -11.22 -5.50
N ALA A 169 -7.80 -9.98 -5.05
CA ALA A 169 -8.98 -9.52 -4.31
C ALA A 169 -9.35 -8.08 -4.69
N SER A 170 -10.62 -7.73 -4.50
CA SER A 170 -11.18 -6.40 -4.75
C SER A 170 -11.64 -5.78 -3.44
N PHE A 171 -11.30 -4.51 -3.24
CA PHE A 171 -11.65 -3.75 -2.05
C PHE A 171 -12.41 -2.48 -2.43
N PRO A 172 -13.70 -2.37 -2.09
CA PRO A 172 -14.43 -1.12 -2.20
C PRO A 172 -13.80 -0.04 -1.33
N VAL A 173 -13.71 1.18 -1.83
CA VAL A 173 -12.98 2.28 -1.19
C VAL A 173 -13.68 3.63 -1.34
N PHE A 174 -13.43 4.53 -0.40
CA PHE A 174 -13.86 5.93 -0.51
C PHE A 174 -12.84 6.77 -1.30
N TYR A 175 -13.31 7.88 -1.85
CA TYR A 175 -12.49 8.85 -2.58
C TYR A 175 -12.73 10.28 -2.07
N PRO A 176 -11.71 11.15 -2.02
CA PRO A 176 -10.33 10.84 -2.34
C PRO A 176 -9.63 10.03 -1.24
N GLY A 177 -8.61 9.28 -1.61
CA GLY A 177 -7.77 8.53 -0.67
C GLY A 177 -6.56 7.87 -1.31
N VAL A 178 -5.57 7.55 -0.48
CA VAL A 178 -4.37 6.79 -0.82
C VAL A 178 -4.46 5.42 -0.17
N TYR A 179 -4.38 4.37 -0.97
CA TYR A 179 -4.43 3.00 -0.52
C TYR A 179 -3.05 2.38 -0.67
N ALA A 180 -2.32 2.38 0.43
CA ALA A 180 -0.96 1.91 0.49
C ALA A 180 -0.92 0.41 0.73
N VAL A 181 -0.61 -0.35 -0.32
CA VAL A 181 -0.54 -1.81 -0.33
C VAL A 181 0.90 -2.25 -0.07
N SER A 182 1.08 -3.16 0.88
CA SER A 182 2.37 -3.79 1.17
C SER A 182 2.19 -5.26 1.56
N TYR A 183 3.27 -6.02 1.52
CA TYR A 183 3.28 -7.38 2.02
C TYR A 183 4.65 -7.73 2.60
N ASP A 184 4.66 -8.23 3.83
CA ASP A 184 5.85 -8.64 4.54
C ASP A 184 5.58 -9.92 5.34
N SER A 185 6.51 -10.86 5.23
CA SER A 185 6.49 -12.14 5.93
C SER A 185 7.92 -12.58 6.24
N THR A 186 8.08 -13.70 6.95
CA THR A 186 9.42 -14.27 7.22
C THR A 186 10.15 -14.64 5.93
N VAL A 187 9.43 -14.96 4.85
CA VAL A 187 9.99 -15.57 3.64
C VAL A 187 9.96 -14.63 2.44
N TYR A 188 8.90 -13.83 2.32
CA TYR A 188 8.69 -12.90 1.22
C TYR A 188 8.47 -11.48 1.72
N THR A 189 8.89 -10.52 0.90
CA THR A 189 8.54 -9.09 1.01
C THR A 189 8.10 -8.58 -0.36
N ALA A 190 7.26 -7.55 -0.40
CA ALA A 190 6.87 -6.86 -1.62
C ALA A 190 7.02 -5.36 -1.43
N GLN A 191 7.47 -4.68 -2.48
CA GLN A 191 7.60 -3.23 -2.45
C GLN A 191 6.23 -2.57 -2.20
N LYS A 192 6.19 -1.61 -1.29
CA LYS A 192 4.99 -0.83 -1.00
C LYS A 192 4.55 -0.04 -2.24
N VAL A 193 3.28 -0.14 -2.60
CA VAL A 193 2.65 0.61 -3.70
C VAL A 193 1.54 1.49 -3.13
N ASN A 194 1.55 2.79 -3.46
CA ASN A 194 0.50 3.73 -3.08
C ASN A 194 -0.45 3.92 -4.27
N GLU A 195 -1.70 3.48 -4.14
CA GLU A 195 -2.74 3.70 -5.15
C GLU A 195 -3.55 4.94 -4.79
N VAL A 196 -3.64 5.90 -5.70
CA VAL A 196 -4.35 7.17 -5.48
C VAL A 196 -5.71 7.12 -6.16
N VAL A 197 -6.78 7.26 -5.36
CA VAL A 197 -8.17 7.22 -5.82
C VAL A 197 -8.77 8.61 -5.61
N THR A 198 -9.21 9.27 -6.68
CA THR A 198 -9.76 10.65 -6.63
C THR A 198 -11.17 10.79 -7.18
N ALA A 199 -11.69 9.77 -7.85
CA ALA A 199 -13.01 9.79 -8.48
C ALA A 199 -13.64 8.38 -8.53
N GLN A 200 -14.95 8.34 -8.79
CA GLN A 200 -15.80 7.14 -8.74
C GLN A 200 -15.54 6.12 -9.88
N ASP A 201 -15.09 6.56 -11.06
CA ASP A 201 -15.10 5.75 -12.30
C ASP A 201 -13.71 5.22 -12.72
N ALA A 202 -12.72 5.27 -11.83
CA ALA A 202 -11.37 4.82 -12.14
C ALA A 202 -11.18 3.32 -11.80
N ASN A 203 -10.69 2.56 -12.79
CA ASN A 203 -10.31 1.16 -12.59
C ASN A 203 -8.93 1.11 -11.93
N HIS A 204 -8.89 0.83 -10.64
CA HIS A 204 -7.66 0.80 -9.85
C HIS A 204 -7.16 -0.64 -9.68
N ALA A 205 -5.95 -0.91 -10.15
CA ALA A 205 -5.33 -2.22 -10.04
C ALA A 205 -3.87 -2.11 -9.58
N VAL A 206 -3.58 -2.72 -8.43
CA VAL A 206 -2.24 -2.77 -7.84
C VAL A 206 -1.66 -4.15 -8.07
N ARG A 207 -0.53 -4.22 -8.76
CA ARG A 207 0.23 -5.45 -8.94
C ARG A 207 1.46 -5.44 -8.04
N MET A 208 1.58 -6.46 -7.21
CA MET A 208 2.67 -6.61 -6.25
C MET A 208 3.64 -7.70 -6.73
N GLU A 209 4.94 -7.42 -6.65
CA GLU A 209 5.99 -8.40 -6.95
C GLU A 209 6.64 -8.89 -5.65
N LEU A 210 6.59 -10.20 -5.42
CA LEU A 210 7.25 -10.84 -4.29
C LEU A 210 8.76 -10.94 -4.53
N LYS A 211 9.52 -10.65 -3.49
CA LYS A 211 10.97 -10.83 -3.41
C LYS A 211 11.31 -11.64 -2.15
N PRO A 212 12.45 -12.36 -2.12
CA PRO A 212 12.97 -12.91 -0.88
C PRO A 212 13.08 -11.84 0.19
N SER A 213 12.63 -12.14 1.40
CA SER A 213 12.86 -11.27 2.56
C SER A 213 14.34 -11.30 2.98
N ASP A 214 14.78 -10.31 3.76
CA ASP A 214 16.12 -10.31 4.34
C ASP A 214 16.37 -11.52 5.26
N ASN A 215 15.33 -11.98 5.96
CA ASN A 215 15.37 -13.18 6.79
C ASN A 215 15.58 -14.44 5.93
N ALA A 216 14.89 -14.56 4.80
CA ALA A 216 15.09 -15.66 3.86
C ALA A 216 16.50 -15.66 3.26
N LEU A 217 16.98 -14.49 2.82
CA LEU A 217 18.34 -14.36 2.27
C LEU A 217 19.40 -14.75 3.30
N SER A 218 19.23 -14.31 4.55
CA SER A 218 20.11 -14.67 5.66
C SER A 218 20.10 -16.17 5.94
N SER A 219 18.91 -16.80 5.96
CA SER A 219 18.77 -18.24 6.16
C SER A 219 19.42 -19.06 5.05
N VAL A 220 19.29 -18.65 3.79
CA VAL A 220 19.97 -19.31 2.66
C VAL A 220 21.49 -19.22 2.83
N LYS A 221 22.01 -18.03 3.18
CA LYS A 221 23.44 -17.82 3.40
C LYS A 221 23.98 -18.72 4.53
N GLU A 222 23.27 -18.82 5.64
CA GLU A 222 23.64 -19.67 6.77
C GLU A 222 23.66 -21.15 6.37
N GLN A 223 22.64 -21.64 5.65
CA GLN A 223 22.58 -23.02 5.16
C GLN A 223 23.74 -23.36 4.20
N VAL A 224 24.13 -22.42 3.33
CA VAL A 224 25.30 -22.56 2.44
C VAL A 224 26.59 -22.66 3.25
N GLN A 225 26.76 -21.79 4.26
CA GLN A 225 27.94 -21.80 5.12
C GLN A 225 28.05 -23.09 5.93
N ASP A 226 26.93 -23.56 6.48
CA ASP A 226 26.89 -24.82 7.25
C ASP A 226 27.18 -26.04 6.39
N TYR A 227 26.67 -26.08 5.16
CA TYR A 227 26.99 -27.15 4.21
C TYR A 227 28.49 -27.18 3.88
N LEU A 228 29.06 -26.02 3.54
CA LEU A 228 30.49 -25.92 3.24
C LEU A 228 31.36 -26.24 4.47
N LYS A 229 30.92 -25.88 5.67
CA LYS A 229 31.60 -26.24 6.93
C LYS A 229 31.59 -27.76 7.17
N LYS A 230 30.49 -28.44 6.87
CA LYS A 230 30.44 -29.92 6.93
C LYS A 230 31.41 -30.54 5.93
N CYS A 231 31.56 -29.94 4.75
CA CYS A 231 32.57 -30.36 3.77
C CYS A 231 33.99 -30.20 4.27
N THR A 232 34.33 -29.07 4.91
CA THR A 232 35.69 -28.85 5.41
C THR A 232 36.08 -29.73 6.60
N GLN A 233 35.10 -30.32 7.29
CA GLN A 233 35.32 -31.28 8.37
C GLN A 233 35.70 -32.68 7.86
N GLN A 234 35.53 -32.98 6.56
CA GLN A 234 35.91 -34.27 6.00
C GLN A 234 37.41 -34.32 5.71
N SER A 235 38.12 -35.24 6.37
CA SER A 235 39.58 -35.38 6.28
C SER A 235 40.06 -36.25 5.10
N THR A 236 39.48 -36.04 3.91
CA THR A 236 39.80 -36.81 2.68
C THR A 236 40.05 -35.87 1.49
N LEU A 237 40.81 -36.33 0.49
CA LEU A 237 41.04 -35.59 -0.75
C LEU A 237 39.79 -35.50 -1.65
N TYR A 238 38.83 -36.41 -1.45
CA TYR A 238 37.56 -36.47 -2.18
C TYR A 238 36.40 -36.45 -1.18
N PRO A 239 36.07 -35.30 -0.58
CA PRO A 239 34.94 -35.19 0.33
C PRO A 239 33.63 -35.56 -0.39
N GLY A 240 32.86 -36.48 0.20
CA GLY A 240 31.62 -36.97 -0.38
C GLY A 240 30.54 -35.89 -0.31
N GLY A 241 29.88 -35.63 -1.45
CA GLY A 241 28.82 -34.63 -1.54
C GLY A 241 29.33 -33.21 -1.26
N CYS A 242 30.49 -32.84 -1.82
CA CYS A 242 31.09 -31.53 -1.65
C CYS A 242 31.52 -30.96 -3.00
N PRO A 243 31.57 -29.62 -3.15
CA PRO A 243 31.81 -28.99 -4.45
C PRO A 243 33.29 -28.93 -4.84
N PHE A 244 34.20 -29.41 -3.98
CA PHE A 244 35.65 -29.37 -4.19
C PHE A 244 36.28 -30.73 -3.89
N GLU A 245 37.32 -31.06 -4.66
CA GLU A 245 38.15 -32.25 -4.52
C GLU A 245 39.58 -31.92 -4.98
N TYR A 246 40.55 -32.73 -4.57
CA TYR A 246 41.93 -32.57 -5.04
C TYR A 246 42.53 -33.90 -5.47
N ALA A 247 42.65 -34.07 -6.79
CA ALA A 247 43.32 -35.22 -7.38
C ALA A 247 44.84 -35.15 -7.15
N PHE A 248 45.35 -36.11 -6.39
CA PHE A 248 46.75 -36.19 -6.03
C PHE A 248 47.24 -37.64 -6.20
N SER A 249 48.31 -37.82 -6.96
CA SER A 249 48.87 -39.13 -7.31
C SER A 249 49.96 -39.62 -6.35
N GLY A 250 50.40 -38.79 -5.40
CA GLY A 250 51.41 -39.16 -4.39
C GLY A 250 50.82 -39.80 -3.14
N ARG A 251 51.67 -40.03 -2.14
CA ARG A 251 51.26 -40.55 -0.83
C ARG A 251 50.98 -39.42 0.15
N VAL A 252 49.77 -39.39 0.71
CA VAL A 252 49.42 -38.53 1.85
C VAL A 252 49.95 -39.16 3.14
N ASP A 253 50.65 -38.38 3.96
CA ASP A 253 51.29 -38.80 5.22
C ASP A 253 50.78 -38.02 6.45
N SER A 254 49.72 -37.23 6.29
CA SER A 254 49.03 -36.52 7.38
C SER A 254 47.52 -36.53 7.20
N GLU A 255 46.79 -36.00 8.18
CA GLU A 255 45.39 -35.63 7.99
C GLU A 255 45.25 -34.57 6.87
N VAL A 256 44.24 -34.70 6.02
CA VAL A 256 43.88 -33.71 5.00
C VAL A 256 43.01 -32.64 5.65
N LYS A 257 43.42 -31.38 5.55
CA LYS A 257 42.67 -30.24 6.08
C LYS A 257 42.13 -29.39 4.95
N TRP A 258 40.85 -29.05 5.06
CA TRP A 258 40.16 -28.16 4.13
C TRP A 258 39.74 -26.85 4.83
N SER A 259 39.82 -25.74 4.12
CA SER A 259 39.19 -24.47 4.48
C SER A 259 38.47 -23.88 3.26
N VAL A 260 37.46 -23.06 3.49
CA VAL A 260 36.84 -22.24 2.43
C VAL A 260 37.36 -20.82 2.61
N GLU A 261 38.12 -20.34 1.64
CA GLU A 261 38.73 -19.00 1.67
C GLU A 261 37.72 -17.94 1.24
N LYS A 262 36.92 -18.25 0.22
CA LYS A 262 35.92 -17.33 -0.33
C LYS A 262 34.78 -18.09 -0.97
N VAL A 263 33.56 -17.58 -0.81
CA VAL A 263 32.38 -17.98 -1.57
C VAL A 263 31.57 -16.73 -1.91
N ALA A 264 31.06 -16.63 -3.13
CA ALA A 264 30.18 -15.54 -3.54
C ALA A 264 28.86 -15.60 -2.76
N ASP A 265 28.29 -14.44 -2.43
CA ASP A 265 27.00 -14.39 -1.75
C ASP A 265 25.89 -15.02 -2.64
N PRO A 266 24.95 -15.77 -2.06
CA PRO A 266 23.86 -16.38 -2.80
C PRO A 266 22.99 -15.33 -3.50
N GLN A 267 22.85 -15.43 -4.83
CA GLN A 267 21.91 -14.60 -5.58
C GLN A 267 20.58 -15.35 -5.73
N VAL A 268 19.62 -15.01 -4.88
CA VAL A 268 18.29 -15.64 -4.81
C VAL A 268 17.23 -14.71 -5.40
N SER A 269 16.29 -15.28 -6.15
CA SER A 269 15.14 -14.56 -6.71
C SER A 269 13.87 -15.42 -6.68
N VAL A 270 12.73 -14.74 -6.77
CA VAL A 270 11.39 -15.36 -6.85
C VAL A 270 10.73 -14.87 -8.13
N SER A 271 10.15 -15.79 -8.91
CA SER A 271 9.39 -15.43 -10.11
C SER A 271 7.99 -14.91 -9.76
N SER A 272 7.29 -14.32 -10.72
CA SER A 272 5.88 -13.93 -10.56
C SER A 272 4.94 -15.11 -10.27
N ALA A 273 5.36 -16.34 -10.54
CA ALA A 273 4.66 -17.57 -10.18
C ALA A 273 5.04 -18.12 -8.79
N GLY A 274 5.83 -17.37 -8.02
CA GLY A 274 6.30 -17.78 -6.68
C GLY A 274 7.43 -18.81 -6.68
N VAL A 275 8.03 -19.10 -7.85
CA VAL A 275 9.09 -20.11 -7.96
C VAL A 275 10.43 -19.50 -7.55
N TRP A 276 11.10 -20.15 -6.59
CA TRP A 276 12.41 -19.75 -6.10
C TRP A 276 13.53 -20.23 -7.02
N SER A 277 14.57 -19.43 -7.14
CA SER A 277 15.77 -19.79 -7.89
C SER A 277 17.00 -19.18 -7.25
N VAL A 278 18.12 -19.90 -7.29
CA VAL A 278 19.43 -19.42 -6.87
C VAL A 278 20.43 -19.61 -8.00
N LYS A 279 21.28 -18.61 -8.25
CA LYS A 279 22.36 -18.77 -9.24
C LYS A 279 23.50 -19.61 -8.65
N PRO A 280 24.21 -20.41 -9.48
CA PRO A 280 25.42 -21.09 -9.05
C PRO A 280 26.41 -20.11 -8.42
N MET A 281 26.98 -20.49 -7.28
CA MET A 281 27.94 -19.67 -6.54
C MET A 281 29.36 -20.14 -6.85
N SER A 282 30.26 -19.21 -7.11
CA SER A 282 31.69 -19.50 -7.23
C SER A 282 32.38 -19.37 -5.87
N GLY A 283 33.36 -20.21 -5.62
CA GLY A 283 34.17 -20.15 -4.41
C GLY A 283 35.57 -20.73 -4.60
N THR A 284 36.39 -20.58 -3.58
CA THR A 284 37.74 -21.12 -3.50
C THR A 284 37.91 -21.83 -2.17
N ALA A 285 38.25 -23.12 -2.22
CA ALA A 285 38.65 -23.90 -1.07
C ALA A 285 40.17 -24.05 -1.06
N LYS A 286 40.75 -24.29 0.12
CA LYS A 286 42.16 -24.57 0.28
C LYS A 286 42.33 -25.94 0.92
N VAL A 287 43.16 -26.77 0.32
CA VAL A 287 43.55 -28.07 0.85
C VAL A 287 44.98 -28.01 1.37
N SER A 288 45.23 -28.61 2.53
CA SER A 288 46.58 -28.80 3.05
C SER A 288 46.79 -30.17 3.68
N PHE A 289 47.94 -30.77 3.38
CA PHE A 289 48.42 -32.02 3.96
C PHE A 289 49.94 -32.14 3.76
N THR A 290 50.56 -33.11 4.42
CA THR A 290 51.96 -33.49 4.18
C THR A 290 52.00 -34.66 3.20
N GLN A 291 52.78 -34.53 2.13
CA GLN A 291 53.06 -35.63 1.20
C GLN A 291 54.36 -36.34 1.57
N LEU A 292 54.42 -37.63 1.26
CA LEU A 292 55.62 -38.47 1.32
C LEU A 292 56.06 -38.83 -0.10
N ASP A 293 57.28 -38.46 -0.46
CA ASP A 293 57.93 -38.92 -1.68
C ASP A 293 58.34 -40.40 -1.48
N LEU A 294 57.77 -41.29 -2.29
CA LEU A 294 58.01 -42.73 -2.18
C LEU A 294 59.39 -43.18 -2.69
N TYR A 295 60.09 -42.33 -3.44
CA TYR A 295 61.43 -42.60 -3.94
C TYR A 295 62.51 -42.10 -2.97
N THR A 296 62.34 -40.87 -2.46
CA THR A 296 63.35 -40.23 -1.58
C THR A 296 63.07 -40.36 -0.09
N GLY A 297 61.83 -40.68 0.30
CA GLY A 297 61.38 -40.68 1.70
C GLY A 297 61.19 -39.27 2.29
N ALA A 298 61.38 -38.21 1.50
CA ALA A 298 61.24 -36.84 1.96
C ALA A 298 59.76 -36.46 2.21
N ARG A 299 59.53 -35.65 3.24
CA ARG A 299 58.22 -35.07 3.56
C ARG A 299 58.17 -33.61 3.13
N SER A 300 57.06 -33.21 2.53
CA SER A 300 56.84 -31.80 2.18
C SER A 300 55.37 -31.41 2.34
N GLN A 301 55.13 -30.13 2.62
CA GLN A 301 53.77 -29.61 2.80
C GLN A 301 53.15 -29.29 1.43
N VAL A 302 51.96 -29.81 1.19
CA VAL A 302 51.10 -29.41 0.07
C VAL A 302 50.08 -28.39 0.59
N GLN A 303 49.97 -27.28 -0.13
CA GLN A 303 48.90 -26.30 0.02
C GLN A 303 48.44 -25.88 -1.37
N LYS A 304 47.14 -26.07 -1.67
CA LYS A 304 46.56 -25.72 -2.97
C LYS A 304 45.21 -25.03 -2.79
N GLU A 305 44.99 -24.01 -3.59
CA GLU A 305 43.68 -23.37 -3.74
C GLU A 305 42.94 -24.03 -4.91
N ILE A 306 41.71 -24.44 -4.65
CA ILE A 306 40.84 -25.16 -5.56
C ILE A 306 39.59 -24.31 -5.81
N PRO A 307 39.42 -23.75 -7.02
CA PRO A 307 38.18 -23.09 -7.37
C PRO A 307 37.06 -24.14 -7.47
N PHE A 308 35.87 -23.78 -7.00
CA PHE A 308 34.69 -24.63 -7.09
C PHE A 308 33.46 -23.84 -7.52
N THR A 309 32.46 -24.57 -8.04
CA THR A 309 31.12 -24.05 -8.30
C THR A 309 30.12 -24.82 -7.46
N LEU A 310 29.41 -24.12 -6.59
CA LEU A 310 28.34 -24.67 -5.77
C LEU A 310 27.00 -24.48 -6.49
N LYS A 311 26.38 -25.58 -6.88
CA LYS A 311 24.99 -25.60 -7.34
C LYS A 311 24.09 -25.83 -6.13
N ALA A 312 22.94 -25.18 -6.14
CA ALA A 312 21.94 -25.33 -5.09
C ALA A 312 20.55 -25.13 -5.68
N SER A 313 19.56 -25.68 -5.01
CA SER A 313 18.15 -25.43 -5.24
C SER A 313 17.54 -24.84 -3.98
N VAL A 314 16.65 -23.88 -4.14
CA VAL A 314 15.99 -23.20 -3.02
C VAL A 314 14.50 -23.42 -3.13
N GLU A 315 13.89 -23.87 -2.05
CA GLU A 315 12.45 -24.03 -1.91
C GLU A 315 12.01 -23.29 -0.65
N ALA A 316 10.76 -22.82 -0.66
CA ALA A 316 10.20 -22.08 0.45
C ALA A 316 8.82 -22.61 0.81
N ASP A 317 8.53 -22.64 2.10
CA ASP A 317 7.18 -22.75 2.63
C ASP A 317 6.76 -21.40 3.25
N ALA A 318 5.58 -21.37 3.90
CA ALA A 318 5.05 -20.14 4.49
C ALA A 318 5.92 -19.55 5.63
N LYS A 319 6.86 -20.32 6.19
CA LYS A 319 7.63 -19.96 7.39
C LYS A 319 9.13 -19.98 7.19
N ALA A 320 9.64 -20.82 6.30
CA ALA A 320 11.07 -21.06 6.16
C ALA A 320 11.47 -21.31 4.70
N VAL A 321 12.78 -21.14 4.47
CA VAL A 321 13.45 -21.45 3.21
C VAL A 321 14.39 -22.63 3.44
N ARG A 322 14.47 -23.55 2.47
CA ARG A 322 15.35 -24.72 2.48
C ARG A 322 16.25 -24.71 1.27
N VAL A 323 17.53 -25.01 1.49
CA VAL A 323 18.53 -25.13 0.44
C VAL A 323 18.95 -26.59 0.30
N SER A 324 18.93 -27.10 -0.94
CA SER A 324 19.44 -28.43 -1.30
C SER A 324 20.66 -28.29 -2.21
N PHE A 325 21.64 -29.20 -2.09
CA PHE A 325 22.95 -29.15 -2.76
C PHE A 325 23.21 -30.42 -3.56
#